data_AF-A0A4U0MLJ0-F1
#
_entry.id   AF-A0A4U0MLJ0-F1
#
_cell.length_a   1.000
_cell.length_b   1.000
_cell.length_c   1.000
_cell.angle_alpha   90.00
_cell.angle_beta   90.00
_cell.angle_gamma   90.00
#
_symmetry.space_group_name_H-M   'P 1'
#
loop_
_entity.id
_entity.type
_entity.pdbx_description
1 polymer ?
#
loop_
_entity_poly.entity_id
_entity_poly.type
_entity_poly.pdbx_seq_one_letter_code
_entity_poly.pdbx_strand_id
1 'polypeptide(L)'
;MPSLPSFSKAASGQPPPAPPKPTWDPKPVSVRPFPWLRPTIRIRLTLLYGGMFLMAGIVLLTIIYMLAANALSSGSQLPFRIIEADQLKIFSSTCPGLSSVSNVPQLNSEVSQCLLHQRADALDILLQRSLMALMGLTIVAFAFGYAMAGRVLSPLGRITRTAQRVAGSDLHRRIELGGPDDELKELADTFDEMLDRLDRAFESQRR
;
A
#
# COMPACT_ATOMS: atom_id res chain seq x y z
N MET A 1 -2.08 -75.53 44.59
CA MET A 1 -2.49 -74.14 44.84
C MET A 1 -1.28 -73.36 45.35
N PRO A 2 -0.79 -72.34 44.64
CA PRO A 2 -0.02 -71.26 45.24
C PRO A 2 -0.78 -69.93 45.10
N SER A 3 -0.94 -69.22 46.21
CA SER A 3 -1.59 -67.91 46.32
C SER A 3 -0.64 -66.78 45.93
N LEU A 4 -1.12 -65.86 45.08
CA LEU A 4 -0.41 -64.62 44.72
C LEU A 4 -0.53 -63.55 45.82
N PRO A 5 0.49 -62.70 46.01
CA PRO A 5 0.50 -61.67 47.05
C PRO A 5 -0.38 -60.47 46.69
N SER A 6 -1.08 -59.96 47.70
CA SER A 6 -1.92 -58.76 47.66
C SER A 6 -1.06 -57.50 47.59
N PHE A 7 -1.19 -56.71 46.53
CA PHE A 7 -0.58 -55.38 46.46
C PHE A 7 -1.30 -54.42 47.43
N SER A 8 -0.55 -53.99 48.44
CA SER A 8 -0.98 -53.02 49.44
C SER A 8 -1.29 -51.67 48.78
N LYS A 9 -2.49 -51.16 49.06
CA LYS A 9 -3.05 -49.91 48.55
C LYS A 9 -2.18 -48.75 49.04
N ALA A 10 -1.41 -48.16 48.13
CA ALA A 10 -0.60 -46.97 48.41
C ALA A 10 -1.49 -45.87 49.02
N ALA A 11 -0.96 -45.25 50.07
CA ALA A 11 -1.60 -44.25 50.90
C ALA A 11 -2.27 -43.14 50.06
N SER A 12 -3.54 -42.89 50.37
CA SER A 12 -4.31 -41.74 49.92
C SER A 12 -3.74 -40.46 50.54
N GLY A 13 -2.68 -39.92 49.94
CA GLY A 13 -2.23 -38.56 50.21
C GLY A 13 -3.30 -37.59 49.69
N GLN A 14 -3.90 -36.83 50.61
CA GLN A 14 -4.87 -35.81 50.29
C GLN A 14 -4.21 -34.76 49.37
N PRO A 15 -4.80 -34.38 48.22
CA PRO A 15 -4.22 -33.36 47.36
C PRO A 15 -4.04 -32.06 48.16
N PRO A 16 -2.96 -31.31 47.91
CA PRO A 16 -2.71 -30.06 48.62
C PRO A 16 -3.92 -29.12 48.49
N PRO A 17 -4.24 -28.33 49.53
CA PRO A 17 -5.37 -27.43 49.50
C PRO A 17 -5.24 -26.49 48.30
N ALA A 18 -6.32 -26.37 47.53
CA ALA A 18 -6.37 -25.45 46.42
C ALA A 18 -6.08 -24.03 46.94
N PRO A 19 -5.26 -23.23 46.22
CA PRO A 19 -5.03 -21.85 46.60
C PRO A 19 -6.37 -21.10 46.72
N PRO A 20 -6.48 -20.15 47.67
CA PRO A 20 -7.70 -19.40 47.88
C PRO A 20 -8.12 -18.72 46.57
N LYS A 21 -9.42 -18.77 46.26
CA LYS A 21 -9.97 -18.07 45.10
C LYS A 21 -9.63 -16.58 45.21
N PRO A 22 -9.22 -15.94 44.09
CA PRO A 22 -9.14 -14.49 43.99
C PRO A 22 -10.36 -13.81 44.61
N THR A 23 -10.14 -12.82 45.47
CA THR A 23 -11.22 -12.02 46.08
C THR A 23 -11.77 -10.97 45.13
N TRP A 24 -11.15 -10.78 43.97
CA TRP A 24 -11.63 -9.87 42.94
C TRP A 24 -12.46 -10.63 41.91
N ASP A 25 -13.56 -10.02 41.49
CA ASP A 25 -14.31 -10.49 40.33
C ASP A 25 -13.51 -10.10 39.07
N PRO A 26 -13.10 -11.05 38.21
CA PRO A 26 -12.54 -10.69 36.92
C PRO A 26 -13.60 -9.89 36.18
N LYS A 27 -13.26 -8.68 35.71
CA LYS A 27 -14.14 -7.94 34.79
C LYS A 27 -14.51 -8.91 33.68
N PRO A 28 -15.80 -9.13 33.39
CA PRO A 28 -16.18 -10.01 32.31
C PRO A 28 -15.54 -9.45 31.05
N VAL A 29 -14.64 -10.23 30.44
CA VAL A 29 -14.11 -9.92 29.12
C VAL A 29 -15.35 -9.76 28.25
N SER A 30 -15.61 -8.54 27.78
CA SER A 30 -16.81 -8.27 27.01
C SER A 30 -16.64 -8.92 25.64
N VAL A 31 -16.90 -10.22 25.54
CA VAL A 31 -16.97 -10.94 24.27
C VAL A 31 -18.22 -10.42 23.58
N ARG A 32 -18.07 -9.37 22.77
CA ARG A 32 -19.21 -8.72 22.12
C ARG A 32 -19.79 -9.64 21.03
N PRO A 33 -21.12 -9.60 20.79
CA PRO A 33 -21.83 -10.68 20.10
C PRO A 33 -21.70 -10.68 18.56
N PHE A 34 -21.19 -9.60 17.96
CA PHE A 34 -21.21 -9.39 16.50
C PHE A 34 -19.82 -9.16 15.91
N PRO A 35 -19.10 -10.23 15.51
CA PRO A 35 -17.74 -10.13 14.97
C PRO A 35 -17.66 -9.62 13.52
N TRP A 36 -18.73 -9.71 12.71
CA TRP A 36 -18.62 -9.51 11.25
C TRP A 36 -18.64 -8.04 10.79
N LEU A 37 -19.18 -7.11 11.58
CA LEU A 37 -19.38 -5.69 11.21
C LEU A 37 -18.33 -4.74 11.80
N ARG A 38 -17.27 -5.28 12.41
CA ARG A 38 -16.17 -4.44 12.91
C ARG A 38 -15.38 -3.86 11.72
N PRO A 39 -15.02 -2.56 11.75
CA PRO A 39 -14.01 -2.03 10.85
C PRO A 39 -12.67 -2.68 11.21
N THR A 40 -12.40 -3.83 10.60
CA THR A 40 -11.12 -4.51 10.74
C THR A 40 -10.01 -3.62 10.19
N ILE A 41 -8.83 -3.67 10.80
CA ILE A 41 -7.58 -3.12 10.25
C ILE A 41 -7.42 -3.56 8.81
N ARG A 42 -7.83 -4.79 8.50
CA ARG A 42 -7.83 -5.35 7.14
C ARG A 42 -8.68 -4.53 6.19
N ILE A 43 -9.92 -4.19 6.55
CA ILE A 43 -10.78 -3.33 5.71
C ILE A 43 -10.17 -1.93 5.53
N ARG A 44 -9.59 -1.35 6.58
CA ARG A 44 -8.88 -0.06 6.46
C ARG A 44 -7.69 -0.15 5.51
N LEU A 45 -6.85 -1.17 5.68
CA LEU A 45 -5.70 -1.43 4.81
C LEU A 45 -6.16 -1.61 3.37
N THR A 46 -7.18 -2.45 3.12
CA THR A 46 -7.65 -2.72 1.76
C THR A 46 -8.28 -1.49 1.11
N LEU A 47 -9.04 -0.68 1.86
CA LEU A 47 -9.64 0.54 1.34
C LEU A 47 -8.57 1.61 1.03
N LEU A 48 -7.53 1.70 1.87
CA LEU A 48 -6.41 2.60 1.64
C LEU A 48 -5.53 2.16 0.47
N TYR A 49 -5.10 0.89 0.43
CA TYR A 49 -4.32 0.35 -0.68
C TYR A 49 -5.13 0.32 -1.97
N GLY A 50 -6.41 -0.04 -1.90
CA GLY A 50 -7.32 -0.04 -3.04
C GLY A 50 -7.54 1.37 -3.59
N GLY A 51 -7.79 2.35 -2.72
CA GLY A 51 -7.91 3.76 -3.11
C GLY A 51 -6.62 4.30 -3.73
N MET A 52 -5.46 3.95 -3.15
CA MET A 52 -4.15 4.32 -3.70
C MET A 52 -3.93 3.69 -5.09
N PHE A 53 -4.24 2.41 -5.26
CA PHE A 53 -4.11 1.69 -6.53
C PHE A 53 -5.03 2.30 -7.60
N LEU A 54 -6.27 2.61 -7.23
CA LEU A 54 -7.25 3.22 -8.13
C LEU A 54 -6.79 4.63 -8.56
N MET A 55 -6.34 5.47 -7.61
CA MET A 55 -5.78 6.79 -7.92
C MET A 55 -4.54 6.70 -8.81
N ALA A 56 -3.61 5.78 -8.52
CA ALA A 56 -2.43 5.55 -9.35
C ALA A 56 -2.82 5.11 -10.77
N GLY A 57 -3.82 4.22 -10.91
CA GLY A 57 -4.36 3.77 -12.19
C GLY A 57 -5.00 4.90 -12.99
N ILE A 58 -5.81 5.76 -12.36
CA ILE A 58 -6.42 6.93 -13.02
C ILE A 58 -5.34 7.89 -13.52
N VAL A 59 -4.35 8.20 -12.67
CA VAL A 59 -3.25 9.10 -13.04
C VAL A 59 -2.45 8.52 -14.21
N LEU A 60 -2.11 7.23 -14.16
CA LEU A 60 -1.39 6.55 -15.23
C LEU A 60 -2.18 6.58 -16.55
N LEU A 61 -3.48 6.24 -16.51
CA LEU A 61 -4.34 6.29 -17.70
C LEU A 61 -4.45 7.71 -18.26
N THR A 62 -4.56 8.72 -17.40
CA THR A 62 -4.64 10.13 -17.81
C THR A 62 -3.35 10.57 -18.49
N ILE A 63 -2.19 10.21 -17.93
CA ILE A 63 -0.88 10.49 -18.52
C ILE A 63 -0.75 9.83 -19.90
N ILE A 64 -1.08 8.54 -20.00
CA ILE A 64 -1.01 7.78 -21.26
C ILE A 64 -1.95 8.39 -22.31
N TYR A 65 -3.20 8.69 -21.92
CA TYR A 65 -4.16 9.32 -22.81
C TYR A 65 -3.68 10.68 -23.31
N MET A 66 -3.14 11.52 -22.42
CA MET A 66 -2.64 12.84 -22.80
C MET A 66 -1.42 12.75 -23.74
N LEU A 67 -0.51 11.80 -23.48
CA LEU A 67 0.62 11.51 -24.37
C LEU A 67 0.14 11.07 -25.76
N ALA A 68 -0.84 10.16 -25.80
CA ALA A 68 -1.41 9.69 -27.06
C ALA A 68 -2.16 10.80 -27.81
N ALA A 69 -2.96 11.62 -27.12
CA ALA A 69 -3.67 12.75 -27.70
C ALA A 69 -2.69 13.79 -28.28
N ASN A 70 -1.61 14.10 -27.57
CA ASN A 70 -0.57 15.00 -28.05
C ASN A 70 0.13 14.44 -29.30
N ALA A 71 0.49 13.15 -29.29
CA ALA A 71 1.12 12.49 -30.44
C ALA A 71 0.23 12.53 -31.69
N LEU A 72 -1.07 12.28 -31.51
CA LEU A 72 -2.04 12.28 -32.60
C LEU A 72 -2.33 13.70 -33.11
N SER A 73 -2.39 14.70 -32.23
CA SER A 73 -2.58 16.10 -32.62
C SER A 73 -1.43 16.63 -33.48
N SER A 74 -0.18 16.29 -33.14
CA SER A 74 1.00 16.68 -33.92
C SER A 74 1.08 15.96 -35.27
N GLY A 75 0.57 14.72 -35.37
CA GLY A 75 0.54 13.95 -36.62
C GLY A 75 -0.64 14.27 -37.56
N SER A 76 -1.65 15.00 -37.08
CA SER A 76 -2.89 15.27 -37.82
C SER A 76 -2.83 16.45 -38.80
N GLN A 77 -1.76 17.25 -38.76
CA GLN A 77 -1.54 18.28 -39.78
C GLN A 77 -0.96 17.63 -41.03
N LEU A 78 -1.71 17.67 -42.13
CA LEU A 78 -1.24 17.21 -43.44
C LEU A 78 0.08 17.95 -43.76
N PRO A 79 1.21 17.25 -43.92
CA PRO A 79 2.54 17.86 -44.07
C PRO A 79 2.76 18.50 -45.44
N PHE A 80 1.70 18.68 -46.23
CA PHE A 80 1.77 19.20 -47.59
C PHE A 80 0.66 20.25 -47.81
N ARG A 81 1.07 21.41 -48.33
CA ARG A 81 0.17 22.38 -48.96
C ARG A 81 0.46 22.38 -50.46
N ILE A 82 -0.59 22.25 -51.27
CA ILE A 82 -0.49 22.33 -52.73
C ILE A 82 -0.55 23.81 -53.08
N ILE A 83 0.57 24.38 -53.57
CA ILE A 83 0.70 25.82 -53.84
C ILE A 83 0.37 26.15 -55.29
N GLU A 84 0.56 25.20 -56.23
CA GLU A 84 0.39 25.43 -57.67
C GLU A 84 0.10 24.10 -58.40
N ALA A 85 -0.89 24.07 -59.30
CA ALA A 85 -1.33 22.85 -59.99
C ALA A 85 -0.53 22.51 -61.26
N ASP A 86 0.26 23.48 -61.77
CA ASP A 86 0.96 23.38 -63.06
C ASP A 86 2.40 22.85 -62.92
N GLN A 87 2.97 22.93 -61.71
CA GLN A 87 4.27 22.38 -61.33
C GLN A 87 4.11 21.79 -59.92
N LEU A 88 4.22 20.46 -59.77
CA LEU A 88 4.14 19.76 -58.48
C LEU A 88 5.26 20.22 -57.52
N LYS A 89 5.06 21.34 -56.83
CA LYS A 89 5.94 21.83 -55.76
C LYS A 89 5.33 21.50 -54.41
N ILE A 90 5.89 20.50 -53.74
CA ILE A 90 5.45 20.03 -52.42
C ILE A 90 6.40 20.61 -51.37
N PHE A 91 5.92 21.52 -50.53
CA PHE A 91 6.68 22.02 -49.40
C PHE A 91 6.31 21.22 -48.14
N SER A 92 7.32 20.62 -47.51
CA SER A 92 7.22 19.97 -46.20
C SER A 92 8.35 20.47 -45.31
N SER A 93 8.03 21.07 -44.16
CA SER A 93 9.01 21.49 -43.16
C SER A 93 9.71 20.31 -42.49
N THR A 94 9.09 19.13 -42.51
CA THR A 94 9.62 17.90 -41.92
C THR A 94 10.49 17.12 -42.90
N CYS A 95 10.30 17.34 -44.20
CA CYS A 95 11.03 16.66 -45.27
C CYS A 95 11.52 17.67 -46.33
N PRO A 96 12.64 18.38 -46.10
CA PRO A 96 13.14 19.38 -47.05
C PRO A 96 13.52 18.79 -48.43
N GLY A 97 13.80 17.48 -48.53
CA GLY A 97 14.06 16.78 -49.79
C GLY A 97 12.87 16.71 -50.76
N LEU A 98 11.63 16.85 -50.27
CA LEU A 98 10.42 16.85 -51.10
C LEU A 98 10.25 18.15 -51.90
N SER A 99 10.91 19.23 -51.50
CA SER A 99 10.80 20.56 -52.14
C SER A 99 11.40 20.62 -53.54
N SER A 100 12.35 19.72 -53.84
CA SER A 100 13.15 19.71 -55.08
C SER A 100 12.72 18.64 -56.08
N VAL A 101 11.62 17.93 -55.81
CA VAL A 101 11.18 16.80 -56.64
C VAL A 101 10.42 17.29 -57.86
N SER A 102 10.85 16.86 -59.05
CA SER A 102 10.26 17.24 -60.34
C SER A 102 9.67 16.06 -61.13
N ASN A 103 9.81 14.81 -60.64
CA ASN A 103 9.27 13.61 -61.29
C ASN A 103 8.74 12.58 -60.26
N VAL A 104 7.81 11.72 -60.69
CA VAL A 104 7.10 10.75 -59.83
C VAL A 104 8.00 9.64 -59.26
N PRO A 105 8.98 9.06 -60.00
CA PRO A 105 9.85 8.03 -59.45
C PRO A 105 10.73 8.55 -58.30
N GLN A 106 11.26 9.76 -58.43
CA GLN A 106 12.11 10.41 -57.43
C GLN A 106 11.27 10.86 -56.22
N LEU A 107 9.99 11.20 -56.41
CA LEU A 107 9.05 11.44 -55.32
C LEU A 107 8.88 10.21 -54.43
N ASN A 108 8.67 9.03 -55.01
CA ASN A 108 8.46 7.80 -54.25
C ASN A 108 9.68 7.41 -53.40
N SER A 109 10.91 7.62 -53.91
CA SER A 109 12.13 7.34 -53.16
C SER A 109 12.36 8.31 -52.00
N GLU A 110 12.13 9.61 -52.22
CA GLU A 110 12.32 10.66 -51.20
C GLU A 110 11.27 10.54 -50.08
N VAL A 111 10.01 10.25 -50.44
CA VAL A 111 8.93 9.99 -49.46
C VAL A 111 9.28 8.80 -48.57
N SER A 112 9.81 7.73 -49.16
CA SER A 112 10.18 6.51 -48.42
C SER A 112 11.31 6.77 -47.43
N GLN A 113 12.32 7.54 -47.81
CA GLN A 113 13.44 7.89 -46.92
C GLN A 113 13.02 8.83 -45.80
N CYS A 114 12.17 9.83 -46.09
CA CYS A 114 11.70 10.73 -45.04
C CYS A 114 10.82 10.01 -44.01
N LEU A 115 9.94 9.10 -44.43
CA LEU A 115 9.10 8.31 -43.53
C LEU A 115 9.90 7.47 -42.52
N LEU A 116 11.07 6.96 -42.92
CA LEU A 116 11.94 6.19 -42.03
C LEU A 116 12.64 7.10 -41.01
N HIS A 117 13.12 8.27 -41.42
CA HIS A 117 13.77 9.22 -40.53
C HIS A 117 12.78 9.80 -39.51
N GLN A 118 11.58 10.16 -39.96
CA GLN A 118 10.53 10.72 -39.11
C GLN A 118 10.06 9.73 -38.02
N ARG A 119 10.09 8.43 -38.30
CA ARG A 119 9.74 7.39 -37.31
C ARG A 119 10.74 7.34 -36.15
N ALA A 120 12.04 7.51 -36.42
CA ALA A 120 13.07 7.46 -35.39
C ALA A 120 12.92 8.64 -34.40
N ASP A 121 12.80 9.87 -34.92
CA ASP A 121 12.64 11.07 -34.09
C ASP A 121 11.33 11.06 -33.28
N ALA A 122 10.25 10.56 -33.89
CA ALA A 122 8.96 10.44 -33.20
C ALA A 122 9.04 9.44 -32.03
N LEU A 123 9.72 8.30 -32.21
CA LEU A 123 9.90 7.31 -31.16
C LEU A 123 10.76 7.86 -30.02
N ASP A 124 11.86 8.56 -30.31
CA ASP A 124 12.74 9.10 -29.28
C ASP A 124 12.06 10.16 -28.41
N ILE A 125 11.28 11.07 -29.02
CA ILE A 125 10.53 12.09 -28.27
C ILE A 125 9.46 11.43 -27.39
N LEU A 126 8.78 10.39 -27.90
CA LEU A 126 7.78 9.65 -27.12
C LEU A 126 8.42 8.89 -25.97
N LEU A 127 9.54 8.21 -26.21
CA LEU A 127 10.29 7.49 -25.18
C LEU A 127 10.77 8.46 -24.10
N GLN A 128 11.39 9.58 -24.46
CA GLN A 128 11.88 10.55 -23.50
C GLN A 128 10.75 11.15 -22.65
N ARG A 129 9.62 11.54 -23.27
CA ARG A 129 8.46 12.06 -22.54
C ARG A 129 7.82 11.00 -21.63
N SER A 130 7.69 9.77 -22.11
CA SER A 130 7.14 8.67 -21.31
C SER A 130 8.02 8.34 -20.12
N LEU A 131 9.35 8.37 -20.27
CA LEU A 131 10.31 8.17 -19.19
C LEU A 131 10.23 9.28 -18.14
N MET A 132 10.16 10.56 -18.55
CA MET A 132 10.00 11.68 -17.62
C MET A 132 8.68 11.59 -16.84
N ALA A 133 7.58 11.24 -17.52
CA ALA A 133 6.29 11.06 -16.89
C ALA A 133 6.29 9.88 -15.90
N LEU A 134 6.90 8.74 -16.27
CA LEU A 134 7.04 7.57 -15.41
C LEU A 134 7.90 7.86 -14.18
N MET A 135 9.00 8.60 -14.35
CA MET A 135 9.84 9.02 -13.23
C MET A 135 9.06 9.89 -12.25
N GLY A 136 8.34 10.90 -12.75
CA GLY A 136 7.49 11.76 -11.92
C GLY A 136 6.40 10.98 -11.17
N LEU A 137 5.70 10.08 -11.87
CA LEU A 137 4.69 9.21 -11.27
C LEU A 137 5.29 8.32 -10.17
N THR A 138 6.49 7.78 -10.41
CA THR A 138 7.19 6.92 -9.44
C THR A 138 7.53 7.68 -8.16
N ILE A 139 8.05 8.90 -8.27
CA ILE A 139 8.37 9.75 -7.11
C ILE A 139 7.11 10.05 -6.30
N VAL A 140 6.02 10.45 -6.96
CA VAL A 140 4.75 10.76 -6.30
C VAL A 140 4.16 9.52 -5.64
N ALA A 141 4.14 8.38 -6.34
CA ALA A 141 3.65 7.11 -5.81
C ALA A 141 4.46 6.65 -4.60
N PHE A 142 5.79 6.78 -4.65
CA PHE A 142 6.67 6.43 -3.54
C PHE A 142 6.45 7.34 -2.32
N ALA A 143 6.35 8.65 -2.53
CA ALA A 143 6.08 9.62 -1.47
C ALA A 143 4.72 9.35 -0.79
N PHE A 144 3.68 9.12 -1.58
CA PHE A 144 2.35 8.77 -1.07
C PHE A 144 2.38 7.43 -0.31
N GLY A 145 3.00 6.40 -0.89
CA GLY A 145 3.12 5.09 -0.26
C GLY A 145 3.86 5.15 1.07
N TYR A 146 4.95 5.91 1.14
CA TYR A 146 5.73 6.12 2.36
C TYR A 146 4.92 6.85 3.45
N ALA A 147 4.27 7.96 3.09
CA ALA A 147 3.43 8.71 4.02
C ALA A 147 2.26 7.85 4.55
N MET A 148 1.66 7.05 3.68
CA MET A 148 0.55 6.17 4.04
C MET A 148 0.99 5.04 4.98
N ALA A 149 2.11 4.38 4.67
CA ALA A 149 2.70 3.36 5.53
C ALA A 149 2.99 3.91 6.94
N GLY A 150 3.57 5.11 7.03
CA GLY A 150 3.81 5.79 8.30
C GLY A 150 2.53 6.03 9.10
N ARG A 151 1.44 6.44 8.43
CA ARG A 151 0.14 6.68 9.08
C ARG A 151 -0.50 5.40 9.60
N VAL A 152 -0.40 4.30 8.84
CA VAL A 152 -0.96 3.00 9.21
C VAL A 152 -0.16 2.32 10.32
N LEU A 153 1.17 2.46 10.34
CA LEU A 153 2.04 1.90 11.39
C LEU A 153 2.14 2.77 12.65
N SER A 154 1.70 4.02 12.61
CA SER A 154 1.75 4.95 13.75
C SER A 154 1.20 4.40 15.08
N PRO A 155 0.04 3.70 15.10
CA PRO A 155 -0.52 3.14 16.34
C PRO A 155 0.36 2.06 16.99
N LEU A 156 1.04 1.23 16.18
CA LEU A 156 1.97 0.21 16.68
C LEU A 156 3.11 0.85 17.47
N GLY A 157 3.68 1.94 16.94
CA GLY A 157 4.74 2.68 17.64
C GLY A 157 4.30 3.25 18.98
N ARG A 158 3.02 3.62 19.14
CA ARG A 158 2.47 4.09 20.43
C ARG A 158 2.40 2.94 21.44
N ILE A 159 1.89 1.79 21.03
CA ILE A 159 1.79 0.58 21.88
C ILE A 159 3.19 0.18 22.38
N THR A 160 4.17 0.05 21.47
CA THR A 160 5.54 -0.35 21.83
C THR A 160 6.21 0.62 22.80
N ARG A 161 6.08 1.94 22.57
CA ARG A 161 6.68 2.94 23.47
C ARG A 161 6.04 2.94 24.85
N THR A 162 4.73 2.70 24.95
CA THR A 162 4.07 2.60 26.26
C THR A 162 4.48 1.32 26.97
N ALA A 163 4.52 0.17 26.28
CA ALA A 163 4.99 -1.08 26.85
C ALA A 163 6.44 -0.99 27.38
N GLN A 164 7.36 -0.37 26.63
CA GLN A 164 8.75 -0.16 27.08
C GLN A 164 8.84 0.72 28.33
N ARG A 165 8.00 1.76 28.45
CA ARG A 165 8.02 2.65 29.62
C ARG A 165 7.42 2.00 30.87
N VAL A 166 6.35 1.22 30.69
CA VAL A 166 5.73 0.45 31.77
C VAL A 166 6.70 -0.59 32.34
N ALA A 167 7.44 -1.29 31.46
CA ALA A 167 8.44 -2.26 31.87
C ALA A 167 9.61 -1.65 32.68
N GLY A 168 9.92 -0.37 32.47
CA GLY A 168 11.10 0.28 33.04
C GLY A 168 10.86 1.16 34.27
N SER A 169 9.64 1.62 34.57
CA SER A 169 9.48 2.70 35.57
C SER A 169 8.12 2.84 36.26
N ASP A 170 7.00 2.46 35.65
CA ASP A 170 5.68 2.79 36.19
C ASP A 170 4.58 1.83 35.70
N LEU A 171 4.16 0.91 36.58
CA LEU A 171 3.15 -0.12 36.27
C LEU A 171 1.72 0.44 36.24
N HIS A 172 1.52 1.68 36.71
CA HIS A 172 0.22 2.33 36.75
C HIS A 172 -0.18 2.97 35.41
N ARG A 173 0.74 3.07 34.45
CA ARG A 173 0.46 3.63 33.12
C ARG A 173 -0.36 2.63 32.30
N ARG A 174 -1.34 3.14 31.55
CA ARG A 174 -2.16 2.38 30.60
C ARG A 174 -1.89 2.88 29.18
N ILE A 175 -2.13 2.04 28.17
CA ILE A 175 -1.97 2.37 26.75
C ILE A 175 -3.06 3.33 26.29
N GLU A 176 -4.32 3.11 26.74
CA GLU A 176 -5.50 3.91 26.41
C GLU A 176 -5.53 4.28 24.91
N LEU A 177 -5.49 3.26 24.06
CA LEU A 177 -5.46 3.48 22.62
C LEU A 177 -6.80 4.08 22.17
N GLY A 178 -6.81 5.40 21.95
CA GLY A 178 -7.92 6.11 21.32
C GLY A 178 -8.00 5.79 19.83
N GLY A 179 -9.21 5.76 19.29
CA GLY A 179 -9.48 5.40 17.90
C GLY A 179 -10.73 4.52 17.79
N PRO A 180 -11.11 4.11 16.57
CA PRO A 180 -12.19 3.17 16.37
C PRO A 180 -11.84 1.79 16.94
N ASP A 181 -12.89 1.03 17.28
CA ASP A 181 -12.81 -0.33 17.82
C ASP A 181 -12.31 -1.34 16.77
N ASP A 182 -11.04 -1.23 16.41
CA ASP A 182 -10.31 -2.16 15.55
C ASP A 182 -9.42 -3.13 16.36
N GLU A 183 -8.78 -4.10 15.71
CA GLU A 183 -8.04 -5.17 16.39
C GLU A 183 -6.80 -4.64 17.14
N LEU A 184 -6.28 -3.46 16.80
CA LEU A 184 -5.19 -2.82 17.53
C LEU A 184 -5.70 -2.25 18.84
N LYS A 185 -6.91 -1.67 18.83
CA LYS A 185 -7.58 -1.21 20.04
C LYS A 185 -7.92 -2.37 20.97
N GLU A 186 -8.46 -3.46 20.44
CA GLU A 186 -8.74 -4.67 21.22
C GLU A 186 -7.47 -5.28 21.84
N LEU A 187 -6.35 -5.28 21.10
CA LEU A 187 -5.06 -5.72 21.63
C LEU A 187 -4.55 -4.80 22.75
N ALA A 188 -4.68 -3.48 22.58
CA ALA A 188 -4.29 -2.51 23.60
C ALA A 188 -5.12 -2.67 24.88
N ASP A 189 -6.44 -2.84 24.74
CA ASP A 189 -7.37 -3.05 25.87
C ASP A 189 -7.02 -4.36 26.61
N THR A 190 -6.71 -5.44 25.88
CA THR A 190 -6.27 -6.72 26.48
C THR A 190 -4.94 -6.57 27.24
N PHE A 191 -4.00 -5.79 26.70
CA PHE A 191 -2.72 -5.53 27.36
C PHE A 191 -2.90 -4.71 28.64
N ASP A 192 -3.75 -3.68 28.60
CA ASP A 192 -4.09 -2.89 29.77
C ASP A 192 -4.71 -3.75 30.87
N GLU A 193 -5.56 -4.73 30.53
CA GLU A 193 -6.09 -5.70 31.50
C GLU A 193 -5.01 -6.59 32.13
N MET A 194 -4.04 -7.07 31.33
CA MET A 194 -2.91 -7.84 31.86
C MET A 194 -2.05 -7.02 32.83
N LEU A 195 -1.77 -5.76 32.50
CA LEU A 195 -1.05 -4.84 33.40
C LEU A 195 -1.82 -4.63 34.71
N ASP A 196 -3.14 -4.45 34.62
CA ASP A 196 -4.05 -4.30 35.75
C ASP A 196 -3.98 -5.51 36.72
N ARG A 197 -3.83 -6.72 36.18
CA ARG A 197 -3.67 -7.96 36.97
C ARG A 197 -2.30 -8.06 37.63
N LEU A 198 -1.23 -7.67 36.92
CA LEU A 198 0.13 -7.66 37.47
C LEU A 198 0.28 -6.65 38.61
N ASP A 199 -0.26 -5.45 38.45
CA ASP A 199 -0.20 -4.39 39.46
C ASP A 199 -0.84 -4.85 40.78
N ARG A 200 -2.03 -5.45 40.68
CA ARG A 200 -2.75 -6.02 41.83
C ARG A 200 -2.02 -7.21 42.48
N ALA A 201 -1.36 -8.05 41.69
CA ALA A 201 -0.56 -9.16 42.22
C ALA A 201 0.63 -8.64 43.05
N PHE A 202 1.34 -7.61 42.56
CA PHE A 202 2.44 -6.99 43.33
C PHE A 202 1.95 -6.27 44.58
N GLU A 203 0.80 -5.58 44.53
CA GLU A 203 0.20 -4.97 45.73
C GLU A 203 -0.12 -6.01 46.81
N SER A 204 -0.59 -7.20 46.42
CA SER A 204 -0.87 -8.30 47.36
C SER A 204 0.38 -8.90 48.00
N GLN A 205 1.52 -8.90 47.29
CA GLN A 205 2.80 -9.39 47.82
C GLN A 205 3.50 -8.38 48.74
N ARG A 206 3.17 -7.09 48.61
CA ARG A 206 3.79 -6.01 49.39
C ARG A 206 3.15 -5.83 50.77
N ARG A 207 2.04 -6.50 51.06
CA ARG A 207 1.38 -6.53 52.38
C ARG A 207 1.76 -7.76 53.18
#